data_AF-A0A5C8WL49-F1
#
_entry.id   AF-A0A5C8WL49-F1
#
_cell.length_a   1.000
_cell.length_b   1.000
_cell.length_c   1.000
_cell.angle_alpha   90.00
_cell.angle_beta   90.00
_cell.angle_gamma   90.00
#
_symmetry.space_group_name_H-M   'P 1'
#
loop_
_entity.id
_entity.type
_entity.pdbx_description
1 polymer ?
#
loop_
_entity_poly.entity_id
_entity_poly.type
_entity_poly.pdbx_seq_one_letter_code
_entity_poly.pdbx_strand_id
1 'polypeptide(L)'
;MADLVGRTHIGFRPTVVVGPPGAGKSRLISRLAHHLGIGLWRVDATHDSGAAIGGLDRRWATCEPAHPVMAIARYGVANPLILLDEIEKASTGTTHGRLWDGLLPMLEAETARAYPDPAFQTAVDISHISWLCTANGIGPLPGPLLDRLRVIEMPAPTTDDLEALVPPVLAGIAASRGVDPRFLQLPDDVEMALLRQAWTGGSIRRLTRIVETIVAARDASDLRH
;
A
#
# COMPACT_ATOMS: atom_id res chain seq x y z
N MET A 1 4.38 15.10 9.82
CA MET A 1 4.62 15.12 11.28
C MET A 1 3.55 15.94 12.01
N ALA A 2 3.09 17.09 11.51
CA ALA A 2 2.04 17.89 12.16
C ALA A 2 0.71 17.13 12.41
N ASP A 3 0.30 16.23 11.51
CA ASP A 3 -1.01 15.55 11.59
C ASP A 3 -1.15 14.52 12.74
N LEU A 4 -0.04 14.11 13.37
CA LEU A 4 -0.03 13.07 14.42
C LEU A 4 0.28 13.62 15.82
N VAL A 5 0.84 14.82 15.92
CA VAL A 5 1.27 15.39 17.20
C VAL A 5 0.06 15.87 17.99
N GLY A 6 -0.06 15.44 19.25
CA GLY A 6 -1.14 15.85 20.17
C GLY A 6 -2.44 15.05 20.06
N ARG A 7 -2.51 14.02 19.21
CA ARG A 7 -3.67 13.12 19.12
C ARG A 7 -3.54 11.93 20.08
N THR A 8 -4.68 11.47 20.61
CA THR A 8 -4.76 10.25 21.43
C THR A 8 -4.70 8.97 20.62
N HIS A 9 -4.82 9.07 19.29
CA HIS A 9 -4.81 7.96 18.35
C HIS A 9 -4.13 8.36 17.04
N ILE A 10 -3.61 7.36 16.33
CA ILE A 10 -3.01 7.53 15.00
C ILE A 10 -4.13 7.70 13.98
N GLY A 11 -3.99 8.70 13.11
CA GLY A 11 -4.93 8.94 12.03
C GLY A 11 -4.28 9.73 10.91
N PHE A 12 -4.50 9.30 9.67
CA PHE A 12 -3.99 9.97 8.48
C PHE A 12 -5.10 10.72 7.76
N ARG A 13 -4.80 11.92 7.27
CA ARG A 13 -5.63 12.55 6.25
C ARG A 13 -5.64 11.65 5.01
N PRO A 14 -6.79 11.45 4.33
CA PRO A 14 -6.83 10.73 3.07
C PRO A 14 -5.72 11.22 2.13
N THR A 15 -4.86 10.30 1.70
CA THR A 15 -3.63 10.64 0.97
C THR A 15 -3.40 9.67 -0.17
N VAL A 16 -3.01 10.18 -1.33
CA VAL A 16 -2.53 9.38 -2.46
C VAL A 16 -1.03 9.61 -2.66
N VAL A 17 -0.27 8.51 -2.67
CA VAL A 17 1.15 8.51 -3.01
C VAL A 17 1.28 8.25 -4.50
N VAL A 18 1.88 9.19 -5.22
CA VAL A 18 1.98 9.19 -6.69
C VAL A 18 3.43 9.05 -7.10
N GLY A 19 3.74 8.18 -8.05
CA GLY A 19 5.11 8.00 -8.52
C GLY A 19 5.22 6.89 -9.56
N PRO A 20 6.39 6.69 -10.17
CA PRO A 20 6.54 5.70 -11.23
C PRO A 20 6.28 4.26 -10.74
N PRO A 21 5.97 3.33 -11.66
CA PRO A 21 5.80 1.92 -11.31
C PRO A 21 7.09 1.36 -10.73
N GLY A 22 6.97 0.62 -9.62
CA GLY A 22 8.13 0.04 -8.95
C GLY A 22 8.93 0.99 -8.05
N ALA A 23 8.48 2.23 -7.83
CA ALA A 23 9.10 3.16 -6.86
C ALA A 23 9.00 2.70 -5.39
N GLY A 24 8.11 1.74 -5.08
CA GLY A 24 7.96 1.22 -3.72
C GLY A 24 6.83 1.84 -2.90
N LYS A 25 5.87 2.53 -3.53
CA LYS A 25 4.72 3.19 -2.88
C LYS A 25 3.94 2.29 -1.91
N SER A 26 3.49 1.12 -2.37
CA SER A 26 2.72 0.18 -1.54
C SER A 26 3.58 -0.41 -0.41
N ARG A 27 4.89 -0.57 -0.65
CA ARG A 27 5.85 -1.02 0.35
C ARG A 27 6.07 0.03 1.44
N LEU A 28 6.17 1.31 1.06
CA LEU A 28 6.27 2.43 1.99
C LEU A 28 5.06 2.43 2.95
N ILE A 29 3.85 2.35 2.41
CA ILE A 29 2.62 2.31 3.20
C ILE A 29 2.57 1.08 4.10
N SER A 30 2.95 -0.09 3.58
CA SER A 30 2.97 -1.33 4.37
C SER A 30 3.95 -1.25 5.55
N ARG A 31 5.15 -0.69 5.32
CA ARG A 31 6.13 -0.46 6.39
C ARG A 31 5.69 0.61 7.37
N LEU A 32 5.02 1.66 6.89
CA LEU A 32 4.45 2.69 7.75
C LEU A 32 3.43 2.10 8.73
N ALA A 33 2.47 1.29 8.24
CA ALA A 33 1.50 0.61 9.09
C ALA A 33 2.17 -0.33 10.10
N HIS A 34 3.17 -1.10 9.65
CA HIS A 34 3.94 -2.00 10.51
C HIS A 34 4.69 -1.25 11.63
N HIS A 35 5.40 -0.18 11.31
CA HIS A 35 6.15 0.61 12.29
C HIS A 35 5.23 1.38 13.25
N LEU A 36 4.00 1.67 12.85
CA LEU A 36 2.98 2.29 13.69
C LEU A 36 2.14 1.29 14.49
N GLY A 37 2.31 -0.01 14.26
CA GLY A 37 1.56 -1.05 14.95
C GLY A 37 0.05 -1.02 14.66
N ILE A 38 -0.37 -0.48 13.50
CA ILE A 38 -1.78 -0.42 13.10
C ILE A 38 -2.11 -1.49 12.06
N GLY A 39 -3.32 -2.04 12.14
CA GLY A 39 -3.80 -3.04 11.18
C GLY A 39 -3.84 -2.49 9.75
N LEU A 40 -3.33 -3.25 8.78
CA LEU A 40 -3.28 -2.86 7.36
C LEU A 40 -4.27 -3.69 6.54
N TRP A 41 -5.38 -3.11 6.11
CA TRP A 41 -6.30 -3.73 5.16
C TRP A 41 -5.93 -3.33 3.73
N ARG A 42 -5.58 -4.29 2.88
CA ARG A 42 -5.13 -4.01 1.50
C ARG A 42 -6.24 -4.34 0.51
N VAL A 43 -6.46 -3.42 -0.42
CA VAL A 43 -7.45 -3.50 -1.50
C VAL A 43 -6.75 -3.18 -2.81
N ASP A 44 -6.90 -4.04 -3.81
CA ASP A 44 -6.42 -3.79 -5.17
C ASP A 44 -7.56 -3.20 -5.99
N ALA A 45 -7.43 -1.93 -6.37
CA ALA A 45 -8.47 -1.20 -7.09
C ALA A 45 -8.73 -1.76 -8.50
N THR A 46 -7.82 -2.54 -9.06
CA THR A 46 -7.99 -3.17 -10.38
C THR A 46 -9.02 -4.30 -10.35
N HIS A 47 -9.10 -5.01 -9.23
CA HIS A 47 -9.94 -6.20 -9.07
C HIS A 47 -11.21 -5.91 -8.27
N ASP A 48 -11.20 -4.87 -7.44
CA ASP A 48 -12.32 -4.54 -6.58
C ASP A 48 -13.41 -3.77 -7.35
N SER A 49 -14.65 -4.21 -7.17
CA SER A 49 -15.82 -3.49 -7.65
C SER A 49 -16.23 -2.47 -6.60
N GLY A 50 -16.70 -1.28 -6.98
CA GLY A 50 -17.06 -0.25 -5.99
C GLY A 50 -18.14 -0.67 -4.98
N ALA A 51 -18.89 -1.71 -5.29
CA ALA A 51 -19.85 -2.32 -4.38
C ALA A 51 -19.20 -3.11 -3.23
N ALA A 52 -18.03 -3.73 -3.41
CA ALA A 52 -17.39 -4.52 -2.36
C ALA A 52 -16.77 -3.63 -1.27
N ILE A 53 -16.11 -2.53 -1.65
CA ILE A 53 -15.56 -1.59 -0.66
C ILE A 53 -16.65 -0.96 0.22
N GLY A 54 -17.80 -0.64 -0.39
CA GLY A 54 -18.97 -0.04 0.26
C GLY A 54 -19.89 -1.02 0.99
N GLY A 55 -19.64 -2.32 0.83
CA GLY A 55 -20.50 -3.38 1.35
C GLY A 55 -21.69 -3.68 0.43
N LEU A 56 -22.18 -4.91 0.56
CA LEU A 56 -23.29 -5.48 -0.21
C LEU A 56 -24.51 -5.65 0.69
N ASP A 57 -25.67 -5.19 0.21
CA ASP A 57 -26.92 -5.25 0.96
C ASP A 57 -27.30 -6.70 1.29
N ARG A 58 -27.77 -6.91 2.52
CA ARG A 58 -28.25 -8.19 3.03
C ARG A 58 -29.40 -8.82 2.22
N ARG A 59 -30.11 -8.04 1.40
CA ARG A 59 -31.19 -8.51 0.52
C ARG A 59 -30.69 -9.28 -0.70
N TRP A 60 -29.40 -9.24 -1.01
CA TRP A 60 -28.80 -10.05 -2.07
C TRP A 60 -28.48 -11.47 -1.56
N ALA A 61 -28.32 -12.42 -2.47
CA ALA A 61 -27.97 -13.81 -2.14
C ALA A 61 -26.65 -13.91 -1.35
N THR A 62 -25.80 -12.88 -1.44
CA THR A 62 -24.56 -12.71 -0.69
C THR A 62 -24.57 -11.34 -0.01
N CYS A 63 -24.13 -11.30 1.25
CA CYS A 63 -24.10 -10.11 2.10
C CYS A 63 -22.66 -9.91 2.61
N GLU A 64 -22.13 -8.70 2.48
CA GLU A 64 -20.75 -8.38 2.87
C GLU A 64 -20.70 -6.99 3.51
N PRO A 65 -20.26 -6.84 4.77
CA PRO A 65 -20.05 -5.53 5.37
C PRO A 65 -19.01 -4.73 4.59
N ALA A 66 -19.05 -3.40 4.69
CA ALA A 66 -18.07 -2.55 4.07
C ALA A 66 -16.65 -2.90 4.54
N HIS A 67 -15.66 -2.80 3.65
CA HIS A 67 -14.26 -3.12 3.97
C HIS A 67 -13.73 -2.45 5.25
N PRO A 68 -14.04 -1.17 5.57
CA PRO A 68 -13.64 -0.57 6.84
C PRO A 68 -14.17 -1.32 8.06
N VAL A 69 -15.41 -1.80 8.02
CA VAL A 69 -16.03 -2.57 9.10
C VAL A 69 -15.34 -3.92 9.25
N MET A 70 -15.06 -4.60 8.14
CA MET A 70 -14.31 -5.86 8.14
C MET A 70 -12.89 -5.67 8.69
N ALA A 71 -12.22 -4.57 8.35
CA ALA A 71 -10.90 -4.24 8.86
C ALA A 71 -10.90 -4.01 10.37
N ILE A 72 -11.89 -3.26 10.90
CA ILE A 72 -12.07 -3.07 12.34
C ILE A 72 -12.26 -4.42 13.03
N ALA A 73 -13.17 -5.25 12.51
CA ALA A 73 -13.45 -6.57 13.08
C ALA A 73 -12.21 -7.49 13.07
N ARG A 74 -11.44 -7.49 11.97
CA ARG A 74 -10.25 -8.32 11.82
C ARG A 74 -9.12 -7.91 12.75
N TYR A 75 -8.88 -6.61 12.90
CA TYR A 75 -7.73 -6.11 13.64
C TYR A 75 -8.04 -5.73 15.09
N GLY A 76 -9.32 -5.67 15.49
CA GLY A 76 -9.73 -5.33 16.85
C GLY A 76 -9.41 -3.88 17.23
N VAL A 77 -9.26 -2.99 16.24
CA VAL A 77 -8.94 -1.57 16.43
C VAL A 77 -9.90 -0.70 15.63
N ALA A 78 -10.24 0.49 16.13
CA ALA A 78 -11.16 1.41 15.48
C ALA A 78 -10.52 2.26 14.37
N ASN A 79 -9.18 2.32 14.32
CA ASN A 79 -8.41 3.15 13.40
C ASN A 79 -7.45 2.35 12.49
N PRO A 80 -7.88 1.24 11.85
CA PRO A 80 -7.02 0.54 10.90
C PRO A 80 -6.70 1.42 9.69
N LEU A 81 -5.61 1.07 9.01
CA LEU A 81 -5.19 1.70 7.77
C LEU A 81 -5.70 0.87 6.59
N ILE A 82 -6.45 1.51 5.71
CA ILE A 82 -6.88 0.94 4.43
C ILE A 82 -5.94 1.45 3.34
N LEU A 83 -5.31 0.50 2.66
CA LEU A 83 -4.47 0.73 1.49
C LEU A 83 -5.25 0.40 0.21
N LEU A 84 -5.53 1.42 -0.61
CA LEU A 84 -6.05 1.27 -1.96
C LEU A 84 -4.89 1.30 -2.97
N ASP A 85 -4.48 0.14 -3.45
CA ASP A 85 -3.37 0.00 -4.39
C ASP A 85 -3.83 0.23 -5.83
N GLU A 86 -3.02 0.97 -6.61
CA GLU A 86 -3.25 1.27 -8.02
C GLU A 86 -4.63 1.89 -8.29
N ILE A 87 -4.99 2.87 -7.45
CA ILE A 87 -6.30 3.50 -7.44
C ILE A 87 -6.68 4.01 -8.85
N GLU A 88 -5.74 4.56 -9.61
CA GLU A 88 -5.96 5.05 -10.98
C GLU A 88 -6.45 3.99 -11.98
N LYS A 89 -6.31 2.71 -11.66
CA LYS A 89 -6.76 1.60 -12.51
C LYS A 89 -8.16 1.11 -12.18
N ALA A 90 -8.84 1.71 -11.21
CA ALA A 90 -10.20 1.32 -10.87
C ALA A 90 -11.13 1.38 -12.09
N SER A 91 -11.96 0.35 -12.25
CA SER A 91 -12.89 0.25 -13.37
C SER A 91 -13.81 1.48 -13.40
N THR A 92 -13.92 2.10 -14.58
CA THR A 92 -14.79 3.25 -14.84
C THR A 92 -16.20 2.85 -15.30
N GLY A 93 -16.42 1.54 -15.48
CA GLY A 93 -17.68 0.97 -15.96
C GLY A 93 -18.83 1.24 -14.99
N THR A 94 -19.99 1.62 -15.54
CA THR A 94 -21.20 1.97 -14.78
C THR A 94 -22.02 0.77 -14.34
N THR A 95 -21.76 -0.43 -14.87
CA THR A 95 -22.60 -1.62 -14.72
C THR A 95 -22.65 -2.18 -13.28
N HIS A 96 -21.63 -1.90 -12.46
CA HIS A 96 -21.54 -2.39 -11.07
C HIS A 96 -21.20 -1.29 -10.04
N GLY A 97 -21.38 -0.01 -10.42
CA GLY A 97 -20.96 1.14 -9.62
C GLY A 97 -19.45 1.41 -9.71
N ARG A 98 -19.05 2.69 -9.70
CA ARG A 98 -17.63 3.05 -9.71
C ARG A 98 -17.07 2.91 -8.30
N LEU A 99 -15.85 2.40 -8.16
CA LEU A 99 -15.11 2.39 -6.88
C LEU A 99 -15.15 3.75 -6.17
N TRP A 100 -15.08 4.80 -6.97
CA TRP A 100 -15.14 6.19 -6.56
C TRP A 100 -16.41 6.56 -5.81
N ASP A 101 -17.55 6.07 -6.26
CA ASP A 101 -18.85 6.45 -5.73
C ASP A 101 -19.04 5.88 -4.32
N GLY A 102 -18.54 4.66 -4.06
CA GLY A 102 -18.53 4.05 -2.73
C GLY A 102 -17.48 4.66 -1.79
N LEU A 103 -16.36 5.13 -2.34
CA LEU A 103 -15.24 5.68 -1.56
C LEU A 103 -15.50 7.12 -1.08
N LEU A 104 -16.09 7.98 -1.92
CA LEU A 104 -16.25 9.42 -1.63
C LEU A 104 -16.91 9.71 -0.27
N PRO A 105 -18.04 9.05 0.11
CA PRO A 105 -18.66 9.25 1.42
C PRO A 105 -17.76 8.86 2.60
N MET A 106 -16.80 7.96 2.39
CA MET A 106 -15.92 7.46 3.45
C MET A 106 -14.69 8.35 3.69
N LEU A 107 -14.33 9.20 2.72
CA LEU A 107 -13.16 10.08 2.83
C LEU A 107 -13.44 11.35 3.65
N GLU A 108 -14.70 11.67 3.89
CA GLU A 108 -15.13 12.83 4.68
C GLU A 108 -15.49 12.42 6.10
N ALA A 109 -14.87 13.05 7.10
CA ALA A 109 -15.08 12.69 8.50
C ALA A 109 -16.54 12.83 8.96
N GLU A 110 -17.27 13.82 8.44
CA GLU A 110 -18.69 14.06 8.77
C GLU A 110 -19.57 12.89 8.30
N THR A 111 -19.45 12.51 7.03
CA THR A 111 -20.20 11.40 6.43
C THR A 111 -19.75 10.04 6.98
N ALA A 112 -18.44 9.88 7.24
CA ALA A 112 -17.86 8.66 7.79
C ALA A 112 -18.30 8.35 9.24
N ARG A 113 -18.74 9.35 10.01
CA ARG A 113 -19.16 9.16 11.41
C ARG A 113 -20.46 8.37 11.56
N ALA A 114 -21.30 8.38 10.53
CA ALA A 114 -22.58 7.68 10.50
C ALA A 114 -22.78 6.98 9.15
N TYR A 115 -21.77 6.22 8.72
CA TYR A 115 -21.80 5.53 7.44
C TYR A 115 -22.88 4.44 7.43
N PRO A 116 -23.85 4.46 6.49
CA PRO A 116 -24.92 3.47 6.45
C PRO A 116 -24.42 2.16 5.83
N ASP A 117 -23.94 1.23 6.66
CA ASP A 117 -23.45 -0.07 6.18
C ASP A 117 -24.61 -0.92 5.62
N PRO A 118 -24.58 -1.33 4.34
CA PRO A 118 -25.69 -2.06 3.72
C PRO A 118 -25.93 -3.46 4.31
N ALA A 119 -24.89 -4.11 4.83
CA ALA A 119 -24.99 -5.45 5.39
C ALA A 119 -25.59 -5.43 6.80
N PHE A 120 -25.17 -4.47 7.63
CA PHE A 120 -25.67 -4.29 8.99
C PHE A 120 -26.98 -3.51 9.06
N GLN A 121 -27.36 -2.81 8.00
CA GLN A 121 -28.59 -2.01 7.93
C GLN A 121 -28.69 -0.98 9.07
N THR A 122 -27.53 -0.47 9.50
CA THR A 122 -27.41 0.56 10.54
C THR A 122 -26.19 1.43 10.29
N ALA A 123 -26.16 2.60 10.91
CA ALA A 123 -25.02 3.50 10.82
C ALA A 123 -23.85 2.97 11.65
N VAL A 124 -22.65 3.00 11.07
CA VAL A 124 -21.38 2.66 11.72
C VAL A 124 -20.45 3.87 11.69
N ASP A 125 -19.71 4.08 12.77
CA ASP A 125 -18.68 5.11 12.82
C ASP A 125 -17.37 4.56 12.26
N ILE A 126 -17.02 5.01 11.05
CA ILE A 126 -15.76 4.69 10.36
C ILE A 126 -14.87 5.94 10.21
N SER A 127 -15.16 7.02 10.95
CA SER A 127 -14.43 8.29 10.85
C SER A 127 -12.96 8.23 11.29
N HIS A 128 -12.58 7.19 12.04
CA HIS A 128 -11.21 6.96 12.49
C HIS A 128 -10.34 6.16 11.51
N ILE A 129 -10.92 5.70 10.41
CA ILE A 129 -10.21 4.93 9.39
C ILE A 129 -9.20 5.81 8.66
N SER A 130 -7.99 5.29 8.50
CA SER A 130 -6.93 5.97 7.74
C SER A 130 -6.87 5.47 6.31
N TRP A 131 -7.01 6.38 5.35
CA TRP A 131 -7.02 6.06 3.91
C TRP A 131 -5.70 6.46 3.26
N LEU A 132 -4.91 5.47 2.82
CA LEU A 132 -3.74 5.70 1.97
C LEU A 132 -3.90 5.00 0.63
N CYS A 133 -3.66 5.71 -0.45
CA CYS A 133 -3.80 5.21 -1.81
C CYS A 133 -2.45 5.23 -2.53
N THR A 134 -2.25 4.36 -3.52
CA THR A 134 -1.12 4.47 -4.45
C THR A 134 -1.64 4.76 -5.84
N ALA A 135 -0.90 5.56 -6.60
CA ALA A 135 -1.16 5.76 -8.02
C ALA A 135 0.13 5.87 -8.83
N ASN A 136 0.10 5.50 -10.11
CA ASN A 136 1.18 5.82 -11.05
C ASN A 136 1.05 7.22 -11.65
N GLY A 137 -0.14 7.82 -11.56
CA GLY A 137 -0.41 9.19 -11.97
C GLY A 137 -1.80 9.63 -11.53
N ILE A 138 -2.02 10.94 -11.43
CA ILE A 138 -3.30 11.51 -11.01
C ILE A 138 -4.26 11.79 -12.17
N GLY A 139 -3.77 11.80 -13.41
CA GLY A 139 -4.57 12.14 -14.60
C GLY A 139 -5.85 11.31 -14.76
N PRO A 140 -5.86 10.00 -14.47
CA PRO A 140 -7.08 9.19 -14.52
C PRO A 140 -8.05 9.40 -13.35
N LEU A 141 -7.64 10.10 -12.28
CA LEU A 141 -8.45 10.26 -11.09
C LEU A 141 -9.52 11.35 -11.27
N PRO A 142 -10.78 11.10 -10.86
CA PRO A 142 -11.83 12.12 -10.92
C PRO A 142 -11.56 13.27 -9.95
N GLY A 143 -11.91 14.50 -10.37
CA GLY A 143 -11.77 15.73 -9.57
C GLY A 143 -12.28 15.60 -8.13
N PRO A 144 -13.50 15.08 -7.90
CA PRO A 144 -14.03 14.88 -6.54
C PRO A 144 -13.14 14.07 -5.59
N LEU A 145 -12.34 13.12 -6.10
CA LEU A 145 -11.36 12.40 -5.28
C LEU A 145 -10.13 13.26 -5.02
N LEU A 146 -9.61 13.94 -6.04
CA LEU A 146 -8.45 14.82 -5.90
C LEU A 146 -8.70 15.94 -4.88
N ASP A 147 -9.92 16.46 -4.82
CA ASP A 147 -10.30 17.50 -3.84
C ASP A 147 -10.24 17.01 -2.39
N ARG A 148 -10.44 15.70 -2.16
CA ARG A 148 -10.45 15.08 -0.82
C ARG A 148 -9.11 14.44 -0.45
N LEU A 149 -8.27 14.14 -1.43
CA LEU A 149 -6.98 13.49 -1.25
C LEU A 149 -5.85 14.51 -1.14
N ARG A 150 -4.99 14.33 -0.15
CA ARG A 150 -3.66 14.92 -0.16
C ARG A 150 -2.79 14.18 -1.17
N VAL A 151 -2.23 14.88 -2.15
CA VAL A 151 -1.28 14.29 -3.09
C VAL A 151 0.13 14.37 -2.51
N ILE A 152 0.84 13.24 -2.48
CA ILE A 152 2.26 13.16 -2.13
C ILE A 152 3.01 12.52 -3.30
N GLU A 153 3.98 13.23 -3.83
CA GLU A 153 4.85 12.70 -4.87
C GLU A 153 5.98 11.86 -4.26
N MET A 154 6.20 10.69 -4.84
CA MET A 154 7.28 9.78 -4.53
C MET A 154 8.13 9.61 -5.79
N PRO A 155 9.30 10.25 -5.87
CA PRO A 155 10.17 10.12 -7.03
C PRO A 155 10.68 8.68 -7.17
N ALA A 156 11.13 8.32 -8.37
CA ALA A 156 11.88 7.10 -8.56
C ALA A 156 13.20 7.19 -7.76
N PRO A 157 13.59 6.12 -7.06
CA PRO A 157 14.89 6.09 -6.40
C PRO A 157 16.02 6.13 -7.42
N THR A 158 17.15 6.65 -7.00
CA THR A 158 18.35 6.87 -7.78
C THR A 158 19.47 5.94 -7.32
N THR A 159 20.59 5.91 -8.04
CA THR A 159 21.78 5.17 -7.65
C THR A 159 22.31 5.57 -6.27
N ASP A 160 22.08 6.81 -5.86
CA ASP A 160 22.54 7.33 -4.57
C ASP A 160 21.77 6.69 -3.39
N ASP A 161 20.57 6.17 -3.66
CA ASP A 161 19.73 5.47 -2.68
C ASP A 161 20.13 4.00 -2.50
N LEU A 162 21.08 3.46 -3.28
CA LEU A 162 21.42 2.04 -3.29
C LEU A 162 21.80 1.51 -1.91
N GLU A 163 22.65 2.23 -1.18
CA GLU A 163 23.12 1.80 0.14
C GLU A 163 21.96 1.67 1.14
N ALA A 164 20.95 2.53 1.03
CA ALA A 164 19.75 2.46 1.86
C ALA A 164 18.75 1.39 1.37
N LEU A 165 18.74 1.08 0.08
CA LEU A 165 17.79 0.14 -0.54
C LEU A 165 18.24 -1.31 -0.47
N VAL A 166 19.54 -1.59 -0.54
CA VAL A 166 20.09 -2.95 -0.58
C VAL A 166 19.76 -3.77 0.68
N PRO A 167 19.99 -3.30 1.92
CA PRO A 167 19.66 -4.06 3.12
C PRO A 167 18.17 -4.48 3.20
N PRO A 168 17.19 -3.57 3.00
CA PRO A 168 15.80 -3.98 3.02
C PRO A 168 15.40 -4.81 1.80
N VAL A 169 16.09 -4.71 0.65
CA VAL A 169 15.88 -5.63 -0.49
C VAL A 169 16.35 -7.05 -0.13
N LEU A 170 17.54 -7.20 0.45
CA LEU A 170 18.05 -8.49 0.92
C LEU A 170 17.16 -9.12 1.98
N ALA A 171 16.67 -8.34 2.95
CA ALA A 171 15.72 -8.84 3.93
C ALA A 171 14.43 -9.38 3.27
N GLY A 172 13.96 -8.75 2.19
CA GLY A 172 12.84 -9.24 1.40
C GLY A 172 13.13 -10.55 0.66
N ILE A 173 14.34 -10.70 0.13
CA ILE A 173 14.82 -11.93 -0.52
C ILE A 173 14.94 -13.06 0.50
N ALA A 174 15.48 -12.80 1.70
CA ALA A 174 15.54 -13.78 2.77
C ALA A 174 14.14 -14.28 3.15
N ALA A 175 13.21 -13.35 3.34
CA ALA A 175 11.83 -13.67 3.67
C ALA A 175 11.15 -14.53 2.59
N SER A 176 11.37 -14.24 1.30
CA SER A 176 10.80 -15.06 0.21
C SER A 176 11.42 -16.45 0.11
N ARG A 177 12.71 -16.59 0.47
CA ARG A 177 13.41 -17.89 0.55
C ARG A 177 13.12 -18.65 1.85
N GLY A 178 12.47 -18.03 2.83
CA GLY A 178 12.24 -18.63 4.15
C GLY A 178 13.50 -18.80 5.00
N VAL A 179 14.54 -18.00 4.73
CA VAL A 179 15.81 -18.04 5.48
C VAL A 179 15.94 -16.82 6.38
N ASP A 180 16.71 -16.95 7.47
CA ASP A 180 16.99 -15.82 8.34
C ASP A 180 17.82 -14.77 7.57
N PRO A 181 17.41 -13.49 7.54
CA PRO A 181 18.14 -12.42 6.87
C PRO A 181 19.60 -12.31 7.26
N ARG A 182 19.98 -12.75 8.46
CA ARG A 182 21.36 -12.73 8.95
C ARG A 182 22.29 -13.68 8.19
N PHE A 183 21.75 -14.68 7.49
CA PHE A 183 22.55 -15.57 6.62
C PHE A 183 22.78 -14.98 5.23
N LEU A 184 22.07 -13.91 4.84
CA LEU A 184 22.36 -13.19 3.61
C LEU A 184 23.36 -12.07 3.92
N GLN A 185 24.59 -12.23 3.44
CA GLN A 185 25.62 -11.21 3.58
C GLN A 185 25.30 -9.98 2.72
N LEU A 186 25.54 -8.80 3.28
CA LEU A 186 25.51 -7.55 2.50
C LEU A 186 26.53 -7.64 1.35
N PRO A 187 26.28 -6.99 0.20
CA PRO A 187 27.26 -6.97 -0.88
C PRO A 187 28.52 -6.23 -0.47
N ASP A 188 29.65 -6.77 -0.89
CA ASP A 188 30.95 -6.13 -0.69
C ASP A 188 31.13 -4.93 -1.64
N ASP A 189 32.28 -4.26 -1.57
CA ASP A 189 32.56 -3.08 -2.41
C ASP A 189 32.54 -3.40 -3.91
N VAL A 190 32.96 -4.60 -4.31
CA VAL A 190 33.00 -5.04 -5.71
C VAL A 190 31.58 -5.22 -6.22
N GLU A 191 30.74 -5.88 -5.43
CA GLU A 191 29.35 -6.14 -5.78
C GLU A 191 28.49 -4.89 -5.71
N MET A 192 28.77 -3.98 -4.77
CA MET A 192 28.15 -2.66 -4.74
C MET A 192 28.53 -1.84 -5.98
N ALA A 193 29.76 -1.94 -6.47
CA ALA A 193 30.16 -1.32 -7.73
C ALA A 193 29.43 -1.93 -8.94
N LEU A 194 29.28 -3.26 -8.98
CA LEU A 194 28.49 -3.94 -10.01
C LEU A 194 27.01 -3.54 -9.96
N LEU A 195 26.42 -3.44 -8.77
CA LEU A 195 25.05 -2.97 -8.58
C LEU A 195 24.84 -1.56 -9.11
N ARG A 196 25.76 -0.64 -8.81
CA ARG A 196 25.73 0.74 -9.33
C ARG A 196 25.79 0.79 -10.85
N GLN A 197 26.55 -0.10 -11.49
CA GLN A 197 26.62 -0.20 -12.95
C GLN A 197 25.36 -0.84 -13.56
N ALA A 198 24.82 -1.88 -12.91
CA ALA A 198 23.70 -2.66 -13.43
C ALA A 198 22.33 -1.99 -13.21
N TRP A 199 22.20 -1.17 -12.16
CA TRP A 199 20.96 -0.49 -11.78
C TRP A 199 21.15 1.02 -11.75
N THR A 200 20.63 1.70 -12.77
CA THR A 200 20.74 3.16 -12.95
C THR A 200 19.58 3.93 -12.30
N GLY A 201 19.01 3.42 -11.21
CA GLY A 201 17.79 3.96 -10.59
C GLY A 201 16.48 3.41 -11.16
N GLY A 202 15.36 3.90 -10.62
CA GLY A 202 14.00 3.58 -11.04
C GLY A 202 13.36 2.44 -10.25
N SER A 203 13.07 1.33 -10.92
CA SER A 203 12.26 0.26 -10.32
C SER A 203 13.04 -0.54 -9.26
N ILE A 204 12.54 -0.54 -8.02
CA ILE A 204 13.05 -1.40 -6.95
C ILE A 204 12.85 -2.87 -7.30
N ARG A 205 11.81 -3.24 -8.05
CA ARG A 205 11.62 -4.63 -8.54
C ARG A 205 12.76 -5.05 -9.47
N ARG A 206 13.32 -4.13 -10.27
CA ARG A 206 14.51 -4.40 -11.08
C ARG A 206 15.74 -4.56 -10.18
N LEU A 207 15.92 -3.70 -9.18
CA LEU A 207 17.00 -3.82 -8.20
C LEU A 207 16.96 -5.19 -7.49
N THR A 208 15.79 -5.61 -7.01
CA THR A 208 15.60 -6.93 -6.36
C THR A 208 16.09 -8.08 -7.24
N ARG A 209 15.71 -8.11 -8.52
CA ARG A 209 16.16 -9.17 -9.45
C ARG A 209 17.67 -9.20 -9.64
N ILE A 210 18.30 -8.03 -9.70
CA ILE A 210 19.77 -7.93 -9.84
C ILE A 210 20.44 -8.44 -8.55
N VAL A 211 19.97 -8.02 -7.38
CA VAL A 211 20.50 -8.49 -6.09
C VAL A 211 20.30 -10.00 -5.93
N GLU A 212 19.14 -10.54 -6.32
CA GLU A 212 18.89 -12.00 -6.31
C GLU A 212 19.90 -12.76 -7.18
N THR A 213 20.30 -12.19 -8.32
CA THR A 213 21.29 -12.79 -9.21
C THR A 213 22.67 -12.83 -8.57
N ILE A 214 23.07 -11.75 -7.89
CA ILE A 214 24.34 -11.68 -7.15
C ILE A 214 24.35 -12.72 -6.02
N VAL A 215 23.29 -12.78 -5.22
CA VAL A 215 23.15 -13.75 -4.13
C VAL A 215 23.24 -15.18 -4.67
N ALA A 216 22.53 -15.50 -5.75
CA ALA A 216 22.58 -16.83 -6.35
C ALA A 216 23.97 -17.20 -6.90
N ALA A 217 24.72 -16.23 -7.44
CA ALA A 217 26.08 -16.45 -7.92
C ALA A 217 27.07 -16.74 -6.77
N ARG A 218 26.90 -16.09 -5.61
CA ARG A 218 27.67 -16.43 -4.40
C ARG A 218 27.37 -17.84 -3.93
N ASP A 219 26.08 -18.16 -3.74
CA ASP A 219 25.63 -19.48 -3.29
C ASP A 219 26.23 -20.60 -4.17
N ALA A 220 26.30 -20.38 -5.49
CA ALA A 220 26.88 -21.33 -6.44
C ALA A 220 28.42 -21.42 -6.39
N SER A 221 29.10 -20.37 -5.94
CA SER A 221 30.56 -20.33 -5.79
C SER A 221 30.98 -21.01 -4.49
N ASP A 222 30.23 -20.79 -3.41
CA ASP A 222 30.45 -21.42 -2.10
C ASP A 222 30.24 -22.94 -2.15
N LEU A 223 29.33 -23.43 -3.00
CA LEU A 223 29.09 -24.88 -3.21
C LEU A 223 30.20 -25.59 -4.00
N ARG A 224 31.10 -24.84 -4.66
CA ARG A 224 32.21 -25.41 -5.46
C ARG A 224 33.52 -25.55 -4.67
N HIS A 225 33.53 -25.08 -3.43
CA HIS A 225 34.64 -25.16 -2.49
C HIS A 225 34.30 -26.05 -1.30
#